data_AF-A0A2G8L568-F1
#
_entry.id   AF-A0A2G8L568-F1
#
_cell.length_a   1.000
_cell.length_b   1.000
_cell.length_c   1.000
_cell.angle_alpha   90.00
_cell.angle_beta   90.00
_cell.angle_gamma   90.00
#
_symmetry.space_group_name_H-M   'P 1'
#
loop_
_entity.id
_entity.type
_entity.pdbx_description
1 polymer ?
#
loop_
_entity_poly.entity_id
_entity_poly.type
_entity_poly.pdbx_seq_one_letter_code
_entity_poly.pdbx_strand_id
1 'polypeptide(L)'
;MAGRRRWQLCILCQKQTEEELVCPLSNPVASRREGAYTQITNLVRQFRAISAAPHPDIEIPDAESMLRNQASWHKSCRQLYRASALDHANKRHYEGLPPARKRTRRTSAAVNRNLCLFGGDETNAADPSFQKVELTRQIHQTAVALGEERIVALMAEGDLVAIEAKYHRNCYTWFIRRYDAICNKK
;
A
#
# COMPACT_ATOMS: atom_id res chain seq x y z
N MET A 1 -1.85 20.50 -31.65
CA MET A 1 -2.71 19.39 -32.11
C MET A 1 -3.67 19.02 -30.99
N ALA A 2 -4.86 19.64 -30.97
CA ALA A 2 -5.88 19.34 -29.96
C ALA A 2 -6.47 17.95 -30.24
N GLY A 3 -5.91 16.92 -29.61
CA GLY A 3 -6.43 15.56 -29.69
C GLY A 3 -7.90 15.55 -29.28
N ARG A 4 -8.75 15.00 -30.14
CA ARG A 4 -10.20 14.85 -29.89
C ARG A 4 -10.40 14.15 -28.55
N ARG A 5 -10.82 14.91 -27.53
CA ARG A 5 -11.07 14.43 -26.17
C ARG A 5 -12.19 13.39 -26.18
N ARG A 6 -11.98 12.27 -25.49
CA ARG A 6 -12.97 11.20 -25.41
C ARG A 6 -13.67 11.28 -24.05
N TRP A 7 -14.93 11.68 -24.06
CA TRP A 7 -15.77 11.79 -22.85
C TRP A 7 -16.09 10.43 -22.21
N GLN A 8 -15.95 9.35 -22.97
CA GLN A 8 -16.08 7.96 -22.51
C GLN A 8 -14.84 7.47 -21.73
N LEU A 9 -13.75 8.24 -21.73
CA LEU A 9 -12.53 7.93 -20.97
C LEU A 9 -12.44 8.82 -19.73
N CYS A 10 -11.58 8.43 -18.79
CA CYS A 10 -11.32 9.22 -17.60
C CYS A 10 -10.90 10.65 -17.97
N ILE A 11 -11.61 11.65 -17.47
CA ILE A 11 -11.31 13.05 -17.79
C ILE A 11 -9.95 13.52 -17.27
N LEU A 12 -9.43 12.86 -16.22
CA LEU A 12 -8.18 13.21 -15.54
C LEU A 12 -6.93 12.59 -16.18
N CYS A 13 -7.05 11.44 -16.85
CA CYS A 13 -5.90 10.76 -17.46
C CYS A 13 -6.07 10.42 -18.94
N GLN A 14 -7.27 10.57 -19.51
CA GLN A 14 -7.64 10.24 -20.91
C GLN A 14 -7.24 8.82 -21.34
N LYS A 15 -7.18 7.87 -20.40
CA LYS A 15 -6.87 6.46 -20.64
C LYS A 15 -8.06 5.58 -20.28
N GLN A 16 -8.14 4.45 -20.96
CA GLN A 16 -8.96 3.32 -20.53
C GLN A 16 -8.10 2.44 -19.63
N THR A 17 -8.63 2.07 -18.48
CA THR A 17 -8.00 1.10 -17.56
C THR A 17 -9.02 0.03 -17.20
N GLU A 18 -8.58 -0.97 -16.44
CA GLU A 18 -9.47 -1.98 -15.84
C GLU A 18 -10.35 -1.39 -14.72
N GLU A 19 -10.03 -0.19 -14.23
CA GLU A 19 -10.83 0.48 -13.21
C GLU A 19 -12.11 1.07 -13.80
N GLU A 20 -13.24 0.83 -13.13
CA GLU A 20 -14.51 1.43 -13.52
C GLU A 20 -14.48 2.96 -13.39
N LEU A 21 -15.11 3.61 -14.38
CA LEU A 21 -15.31 5.05 -14.40
C LEU A 21 -16.47 5.44 -13.49
N VAL A 22 -16.23 6.42 -12.63
CA VAL A 22 -17.24 6.95 -11.72
C VAL A 22 -17.63 8.34 -12.17
N CYS A 23 -18.92 8.53 -12.45
CA CYS A 23 -19.50 9.84 -12.68
C CYS A 23 -19.85 10.48 -11.32
N PRO A 24 -19.38 11.69 -11.01
CA PRO A 24 -19.74 12.35 -9.75
C PRO A 24 -21.24 12.61 -9.61
N LEU A 25 -21.96 12.79 -10.72
CA LEU A 25 -23.39 13.05 -10.72
C LEU A 25 -24.24 11.83 -10.34
N SER A 26 -23.69 10.61 -10.44
CA SER A 26 -24.39 9.40 -9.99
C SER A 26 -24.33 9.18 -8.47
N ASN A 27 -23.62 10.05 -7.73
CA ASN A 27 -23.54 9.95 -6.28
C ASN A 27 -24.92 10.19 -5.64
N PRO A 28 -25.39 9.34 -4.71
CA PRO A 28 -26.69 9.54 -4.06
C PRO A 28 -26.73 10.82 -3.20
N VAL A 29 -25.58 11.33 -2.76
CA VAL A 29 -25.48 12.49 -1.86
C VAL A 29 -25.40 13.79 -2.66
N ALA A 30 -26.44 14.63 -2.58
CA ALA A 30 -26.54 15.91 -3.31
C ALA A 30 -25.34 16.84 -3.09
N SER A 31 -24.91 17.01 -1.83
CA SER A 31 -23.75 17.85 -1.48
C SER A 31 -22.42 17.37 -2.07
N ARG A 32 -22.33 16.10 -2.50
CA ARG A 32 -21.15 15.55 -3.19
C ARG A 32 -21.24 15.67 -4.71
N ARG A 33 -22.45 15.84 -5.26
CA ARG A 33 -22.69 16.08 -6.70
C ARG A 33 -22.49 17.55 -7.04
N GLU A 34 -23.07 18.42 -6.23
CA GLU A 34 -23.02 19.86 -6.42
C GLU A 34 -21.58 20.36 -6.31
N GLY A 35 -21.09 21.00 -7.37
CA GLY A 35 -19.74 21.54 -7.43
C GLY A 35 -18.62 20.50 -7.56
N ALA A 36 -18.91 19.22 -7.82
CA ALA A 36 -17.85 18.22 -8.01
C ALA A 36 -16.89 18.58 -9.16
N TYR A 37 -17.44 19.08 -10.28
CA TYR A 37 -16.66 19.51 -11.43
C TYR A 37 -15.91 20.82 -11.19
N THR A 38 -16.48 21.77 -10.45
CA THR A 38 -15.79 23.02 -10.10
C THR A 38 -14.64 22.75 -9.12
N GLN A 39 -14.88 21.89 -8.12
CA GLN A 39 -13.85 21.48 -7.16
C GLN A 39 -12.66 20.81 -7.85
N ILE A 40 -12.88 19.85 -8.74
CA ILE A 40 -11.78 19.17 -9.43
C ILE A 40 -11.02 20.12 -10.37
N THR A 41 -11.73 21.01 -11.06
CA THR A 41 -11.11 22.03 -11.93
C THR A 41 -10.20 22.95 -11.13
N ASN A 42 -10.67 23.40 -9.96
CA ASN A 42 -9.88 24.25 -9.07
C ASN A 42 -8.66 23.54 -8.50
N LEU A 43 -8.80 22.28 -8.09
CA LEU A 43 -7.65 21.48 -7.61
C LEU A 43 -6.61 21.29 -8.71
N VAL A 44 -7.03 20.93 -9.93
CA VAL A 44 -6.10 20.76 -11.06
C VAL A 44 -5.33 22.06 -11.33
N ARG A 45 -6.02 23.21 -11.33
CA ARG A 45 -5.38 24.53 -11.51
C ARG A 45 -4.33 24.79 -10.43
N GLN A 46 -4.65 24.52 -9.16
CA GLN A 46 -3.71 24.72 -8.05
C GLN A 46 -2.51 23.77 -8.14
N PHE A 47 -2.72 22.49 -8.48
CA PHE A 47 -1.63 21.53 -8.69
C PHE A 47 -0.71 21.93 -9.85
N ARG A 48 -1.25 22.53 -10.92
CA ARG A 48 -0.45 23.04 -12.04
C ARG A 48 0.37 24.27 -11.66
N ALA A 49 -0.18 25.17 -10.84
CA ALA A 49 0.52 26.36 -10.37
C ALA A 49 1.83 26.03 -9.62
N ILE A 50 1.86 24.89 -8.92
CA ILE A 50 3.04 24.38 -8.21
C ILE A 50 3.83 23.32 -8.98
N SER A 51 3.56 23.15 -10.29
CA SER A 51 4.19 22.13 -11.15
C SER A 51 4.15 20.70 -10.58
N ALA A 52 3.12 20.38 -9.78
CA ALA A 52 2.97 19.08 -9.10
C ALA A 52 1.74 18.30 -9.60
N ALA A 53 1.23 18.64 -10.78
CA ALA A 53 0.08 17.97 -11.37
C ALA A 53 0.37 16.49 -11.68
N PRO A 54 -0.42 15.54 -11.16
CA PRO A 54 -0.25 14.11 -11.45
C PRO A 54 -0.29 13.75 -12.94
N HIS A 55 -1.05 14.52 -13.73
CA HIS A 55 -1.14 14.39 -15.18
C HIS A 55 -0.92 15.79 -15.80
N PRO A 56 0.34 16.19 -16.04
CA PRO A 56 0.66 17.54 -16.53
C PRO A 56 0.21 17.74 -17.98
N ASP A 57 0.27 16.69 -18.80
CA ASP A 57 -0.02 16.76 -20.24
C ASP A 57 -1.53 16.77 -20.57
N ILE A 58 -2.38 16.52 -19.57
CA ILE A 58 -3.82 16.44 -19.76
C ILE A 58 -4.43 17.80 -19.45
N GLU A 59 -4.93 18.49 -20.46
CA GLU A 59 -5.81 19.65 -20.28
C GLU A 59 -7.13 19.19 -19.63
N ILE A 60 -7.73 19.98 -18.75
CA ILE A 60 -9.03 19.66 -18.14
C ILE A 60 -10.04 20.66 -18.69
N PRO A 61 -11.25 20.23 -19.10
CA PRO A 61 -12.25 21.14 -19.63
C PRO A 61 -12.77 22.07 -18.53
N ASP A 62 -13.59 23.03 -18.92
CA ASP A 62 -14.42 23.79 -17.99
C ASP A 62 -15.49 22.91 -17.32
N ALA A 63 -15.97 23.36 -16.16
CA ALA A 63 -16.94 22.61 -15.37
C ALA A 63 -18.28 22.43 -16.08
N GLU A 64 -18.69 23.39 -16.92
CA GLU A 64 -19.96 23.32 -17.66
C GLU A 64 -19.89 22.26 -18.76
N SER A 65 -18.80 22.19 -19.51
CA SER A 65 -18.56 21.13 -20.49
C SER A 65 -18.52 19.75 -19.83
N MET A 66 -17.91 19.63 -18.64
CA MET A 66 -17.90 18.37 -17.89
C MET A 66 -19.28 17.97 -17.39
N LEU A 67 -20.09 18.95 -16.96
CA LEU A 67 -21.47 18.73 -16.54
C LEU A 67 -22.33 18.24 -17.70
N ARG A 68 -22.27 18.94 -18.84
CA ARG A 68 -23.05 18.63 -20.06
C ARG A 68 -22.77 17.22 -20.59
N ASN A 69 -21.50 16.80 -20.55
CA ASN A 69 -21.06 15.51 -21.07
C ASN A 69 -20.98 14.41 -20.00
N GLN A 70 -21.45 14.67 -18.78
CA GLN A 70 -21.41 13.72 -17.65
C GLN A 70 -20.04 13.07 -17.48
N ALA A 71 -18.99 13.90 -17.47
CA ALA A 71 -17.61 13.43 -17.49
C ALA A 71 -17.31 12.52 -16.29
N SER A 72 -16.68 11.39 -16.57
CA SER A 72 -16.35 10.40 -15.54
C SER A 72 -14.84 10.31 -15.31
N TRP A 73 -14.45 9.77 -14.16
CA TRP A 73 -13.05 9.56 -13.82
C TRP A 73 -12.84 8.27 -13.04
N HIS A 74 -11.62 7.73 -13.08
CA HIS A 74 -11.25 6.63 -12.20
C HIS A 74 -11.20 7.10 -10.75
N LYS A 75 -11.54 6.21 -9.82
CA LYS A 75 -11.43 6.47 -8.38
C LYS A 75 -9.97 6.75 -7.98
N SER A 76 -9.01 6.01 -8.55
CA SER A 76 -7.58 6.24 -8.33
C SER A 76 -7.14 7.63 -8.80
N CYS A 77 -7.52 8.04 -10.02
CA CYS A 77 -7.21 9.37 -10.55
C CYS A 77 -7.77 10.49 -9.65
N ARG A 78 -9.02 10.35 -9.19
CA ARG A 78 -9.65 11.33 -8.28
C ARG A 78 -8.98 11.40 -6.91
N GLN A 79 -8.35 10.33 -6.43
CA GLN A 79 -7.59 10.34 -5.18
C GLN A 79 -6.29 11.14 -5.27
N LEU A 80 -5.70 11.25 -6.45
CA LEU A 80 -4.50 12.06 -6.68
C LEU A 80 -4.81 13.56 -6.54
N TYR A 81 -6.01 13.98 -6.93
CA TYR A 81 -6.48 15.36 -6.80
C TYR A 81 -7.42 15.51 -5.59
N ARG A 82 -6.86 15.41 -4.38
CA ARG A 82 -7.57 15.69 -3.12
C ARG A 82 -6.93 16.87 -2.39
N ALA A 83 -7.71 17.59 -1.59
CA ALA A 83 -7.24 18.75 -0.83
C ALA A 83 -5.99 18.44 0.01
N SER A 84 -6.01 17.34 0.77
CA SER A 84 -4.83 16.93 1.56
C SER A 84 -3.60 16.62 0.71
N ALA A 85 -3.77 16.08 -0.50
CA ALA A 85 -2.64 15.86 -1.41
C ALA A 85 -2.08 17.18 -1.93
N LEU A 86 -2.93 18.18 -2.14
CA LEU A 86 -2.51 19.52 -2.51
C LEU A 86 -1.76 20.21 -1.36
N ASP A 87 -2.26 20.12 -0.12
CA ASP A 87 -1.57 20.68 1.05
C ASP A 87 -0.16 20.09 1.21
N HIS A 88 -0.03 18.77 1.04
CA HIS A 88 1.27 18.11 1.02
C HIS A 88 2.16 18.58 -0.13
N ALA A 89 1.61 18.76 -1.33
CA ALA A 89 2.36 19.24 -2.48
C ALA A 89 2.83 20.70 -2.29
N ASN A 90 1.96 21.57 -1.77
CA ASN A 90 2.28 22.95 -1.40
C ASN A 90 3.39 23.02 -0.36
N LYS A 91 3.30 22.21 0.71
CA LYS A 91 4.34 22.16 1.74
C LYS A 91 5.70 21.80 1.14
N ARG A 92 5.76 20.79 0.27
CA ARG A 92 7.01 20.38 -0.41
C ARG A 92 7.53 21.45 -1.35
N HIS A 93 6.65 22.11 -2.10
CA HIS A 93 7.02 23.21 -3.00
C HIS A 93 7.64 24.37 -2.22
N TYR A 94 7.04 24.76 -1.10
CA TYR A 94 7.58 25.81 -0.23
C TYR A 94 8.91 25.41 0.41
N GLU A 95 9.05 24.16 0.85
CA GLU A 95 10.28 23.62 1.46
C GLU A 95 11.37 23.27 0.41
N GLY A 96 11.12 23.48 -0.89
CA GLY A 96 12.05 23.11 -1.96
C GLY A 96 12.35 21.61 -2.06
N LEU A 97 11.49 20.77 -1.50
CA LEU A 97 11.69 19.33 -1.47
C LEU A 97 11.34 18.72 -2.84
N PRO A 98 12.11 17.72 -3.32
CA PRO A 98 11.77 17.00 -4.54
C PRO A 98 10.36 16.38 -4.45
N PRO A 99 9.71 15.98 -5.55
CA PRO A 99 8.40 15.34 -5.49
C PRO A 99 8.42 14.11 -4.57
N ALA A 100 7.30 13.85 -3.89
CA ALA A 100 7.18 12.69 -3.01
C ALA A 100 7.43 11.42 -3.83
N ARG A 101 8.56 10.74 -3.57
CA ARG A 101 8.74 9.36 -4.04
C ARG A 101 7.51 8.60 -3.58
N LYS A 102 6.85 7.87 -4.50
CA LYS A 102 5.77 6.95 -4.13
C LYS A 102 6.30 6.17 -2.94
N ARG A 103 5.71 6.39 -1.76
CA ARG A 103 5.92 5.50 -0.63
C ARG A 103 5.38 4.18 -1.14
N THR A 104 6.26 3.34 -1.67
CA THR A 104 6.05 1.91 -1.61
C THR A 104 5.71 1.71 -0.15
N ARG A 105 4.46 1.32 0.13
CA ARG A 105 4.15 0.74 1.42
C ARG A 105 5.30 -0.22 1.63
N ARG A 106 6.12 -0.03 2.67
CA ARG A 106 6.96 -1.12 3.13
C ARG A 106 5.95 -2.15 3.60
N THR A 107 5.41 -2.93 2.66
CA THR A 107 5.32 -4.35 2.88
C THR A 107 6.77 -4.68 3.19
N SER A 108 7.06 -4.91 4.48
CA SER A 108 8.08 -5.89 4.80
C SER A 108 7.95 -6.97 3.74
N ALA A 109 9.02 -7.23 2.99
CA ALA A 109 9.05 -8.24 1.93
C ALA A 109 8.17 -9.39 2.41
N ALA A 110 7.09 -9.70 1.69
CA ALA A 110 5.95 -10.42 2.21
C ALA A 110 6.40 -11.68 2.95
N VAL A 111 6.61 -11.56 4.26
CA VAL A 111 6.87 -12.71 5.11
C VAL A 111 5.53 -13.38 5.09
N ASN A 112 5.40 -14.44 4.29
CA ASN A 112 4.17 -15.20 4.19
C ASN A 112 3.78 -15.58 5.63
N ARG A 113 2.76 -14.91 6.17
CA ARG A 113 2.29 -15.04 7.58
C ARG A 113 1.72 -16.42 7.91
N ASN A 114 1.80 -17.32 6.94
CA ASN A 114 1.33 -18.70 6.94
C ASN A 114 2.50 -19.70 6.82
N LEU A 115 3.75 -19.24 6.91
CA LEU A 115 4.91 -20.13 7.00
C LEU A 115 5.19 -20.47 8.46
N CYS A 116 5.51 -21.73 8.73
CA CYS A 116 6.03 -22.14 10.03
C CYS A 116 7.45 -21.63 10.20
N LEU A 117 7.73 -20.92 11.30
CA LEU A 117 9.05 -20.36 11.63
C LEU A 117 10.19 -21.39 11.57
N PHE A 118 9.93 -22.62 12.01
CA PHE A 118 10.93 -23.68 12.13
C PHE A 118 10.95 -24.61 10.91
N GLY A 119 9.80 -25.03 10.41
CA GLY A 119 9.72 -25.92 9.24
C GLY A 119 9.95 -25.19 7.91
N GLY A 120 9.42 -23.97 7.77
CA GLY A 120 9.35 -23.27 6.48
C GLY A 120 8.25 -23.79 5.56
N ASP A 121 7.43 -24.73 6.03
CA ASP A 121 6.29 -25.24 5.28
C ASP A 121 5.15 -24.22 5.28
N GLU A 122 4.51 -24.06 4.12
CA GLU A 122 3.25 -23.35 3.99
C GLU A 122 2.15 -24.12 4.72
N THR A 123 1.41 -23.43 5.57
CA THR A 123 0.24 -24.00 6.23
C THR A 123 -1.02 -23.23 5.88
N ASN A 124 -2.17 -23.85 6.10
CA ASN A 124 -3.44 -23.15 6.08
C ASN A 124 -3.59 -22.28 7.32
N ALA A 125 -3.95 -21.01 7.15
CA ALA A 125 -4.10 -20.04 8.25
C ALA A 125 -5.09 -20.46 9.36
N ALA A 126 -5.92 -21.48 9.10
CA ALA A 126 -6.90 -22.06 10.02
C ALA A 126 -6.41 -23.34 10.72
N ASP A 127 -5.15 -23.73 10.58
CA ASP A 127 -4.61 -24.90 11.28
C ASP A 127 -4.51 -24.60 12.80
N PRO A 128 -5.26 -25.32 13.67
CA PRO A 128 -5.24 -25.08 15.11
C PRO A 128 -3.89 -25.42 15.76
N SER A 129 -2.99 -26.09 15.04
CA SER A 129 -1.64 -26.39 15.53
C SER A 129 -0.67 -25.21 15.41
N PHE A 130 -1.08 -24.11 14.74
CA PHE A 130 -0.31 -22.87 14.63
C PHE A 130 -0.40 -22.00 15.89
N GLN A 131 0.74 -21.80 16.53
CA GLN A 131 0.92 -20.94 17.68
C GLN A 131 1.62 -19.65 17.25
N LYS A 132 1.25 -18.52 17.86
CA LYS A 132 1.94 -17.25 17.64
C LYS A 132 3.24 -17.22 18.44
N VAL A 133 4.25 -16.55 17.92
CA VAL A 133 5.49 -16.31 18.68
C VAL A 133 5.22 -15.28 19.77
N GLU A 134 5.53 -15.64 21.02
CA GLU A 134 5.52 -14.72 22.17
C GLU A 134 6.92 -14.56 22.81
N LEU A 135 7.87 -15.45 22.50
CA LEU A 135 9.17 -15.55 23.17
C LEU A 135 10.35 -15.31 22.21
N THR A 136 10.44 -14.09 21.66
CA THR A 136 11.44 -13.70 20.65
C THR A 136 12.90 -13.93 21.10
N ARG A 137 13.24 -13.57 22.35
CA ARG A 137 14.63 -13.65 22.85
C ARG A 137 15.14 -15.08 22.98
N GLN A 138 14.31 -16.00 23.47
CA GLN A 138 14.70 -17.40 23.64
C GLN A 138 14.95 -18.06 22.28
N ILE A 139 14.04 -17.83 21.32
CA ILE A 139 14.16 -18.38 19.96
C ILE A 139 15.45 -17.89 19.30
N HIS A 140 15.82 -16.61 19.46
CA HIS A 140 17.08 -16.08 18.92
C HIS A 140 18.30 -16.80 19.48
N GLN A 141 18.41 -16.90 20.81
CA GLN A 141 19.55 -17.53 21.47
C GLN A 141 19.71 -18.99 21.05
N THR A 142 18.58 -19.71 21.00
CA THR A 142 18.54 -21.09 20.55
C THR A 142 18.92 -21.21 19.07
N ALA A 143 18.42 -20.33 18.20
CA ALA A 143 18.72 -20.36 16.76
C ALA A 143 20.20 -20.08 16.47
N VAL A 144 20.80 -19.11 17.17
CA VAL A 144 22.24 -18.82 17.08
C VAL A 144 23.06 -20.03 17.52
N ALA A 145 22.68 -20.67 18.63
CA ALA A 145 23.38 -21.86 19.13
C ALA A 145 23.24 -23.08 18.20
N LEU A 146 22.11 -23.20 17.49
CA LEU A 146 21.85 -24.27 16.52
C LEU A 146 22.42 -23.99 15.11
N GLY A 147 22.89 -22.77 14.83
CA GLY A 147 23.33 -22.35 13.50
C GLY A 147 22.18 -22.21 12.49
N GLU A 148 20.96 -21.94 12.95
CA GLU A 148 19.78 -21.79 12.08
C GLU A 148 19.74 -20.40 11.43
N GLU A 149 20.58 -20.21 10.41
CA GLU A 149 20.80 -18.92 9.73
C GLU A 149 19.49 -18.30 9.21
N ARG A 150 18.54 -19.12 8.74
CA ARG A 150 17.23 -18.65 8.27
C ARG A 150 16.46 -17.90 9.36
N ILE A 151 16.44 -18.44 10.58
CA ILE A 151 15.71 -17.85 11.70
C ILE A 151 16.45 -16.59 12.19
N VAL A 152 17.78 -16.64 12.25
CA VAL A 152 18.61 -15.48 12.63
C VAL A 152 18.44 -14.32 11.63
N ALA A 153 18.46 -14.60 10.33
CA ALA A 153 18.23 -13.61 9.28
C ALA A 153 16.82 -12.99 9.38
N LEU A 154 15.80 -13.82 9.59
CA LEU A 154 14.41 -13.34 9.75
C LEU A 154 14.28 -12.38 10.95
N MET A 155 15.01 -12.62 12.02
CA MET A 155 15.01 -11.75 13.20
C MET A 155 15.80 -10.45 13.00
N ALA A 156 16.78 -10.43 12.09
CA ALA A 156 17.46 -9.20 11.70
C ALA A 156 16.57 -8.26 10.86
N GLU A 157 15.57 -8.81 10.17
CA GLU A 157 14.60 -8.04 9.38
C GLU A 157 13.49 -7.39 10.22
N GLY A 158 13.17 -7.97 11.39
CA GLY A 158 12.18 -7.40 12.31
C GLY A 158 11.82 -8.31 13.48
N ASP A 159 11.10 -7.76 14.46
CA ASP A 159 10.62 -8.51 15.62
C ASP A 159 9.58 -9.57 15.21
N LEU A 160 9.76 -10.82 15.68
CA LEU A 160 8.91 -11.96 15.34
C LEU A 160 7.43 -11.76 15.73
N VAL A 161 7.17 -11.05 16.83
CA VAL A 161 5.81 -10.67 17.25
C VAL A 161 5.24 -9.63 16.29
N ALA A 162 6.05 -8.62 15.93
CA ALA A 162 5.62 -7.54 15.04
C ALA A 162 5.32 -8.01 13.61
N ILE A 163 6.03 -9.04 13.13
CA ILE A 163 5.75 -9.67 11.82
C ILE A 163 4.68 -10.77 11.91
N GLU A 164 4.06 -10.97 13.08
CA GLU A 164 3.05 -11.99 13.37
C GLU A 164 3.53 -13.40 13.00
N ALA A 165 4.80 -13.72 13.30
CA ALA A 165 5.37 -15.04 13.03
C ALA A 165 4.59 -16.14 13.78
N LYS A 166 4.46 -17.30 13.13
CA LYS A 166 3.74 -18.45 13.66
C LYS A 166 4.57 -19.72 13.50
N TYR A 167 4.24 -20.74 14.27
CA TYR A 167 4.91 -22.03 14.21
C TYR A 167 3.97 -23.16 14.62
N HIS A 168 4.23 -24.37 14.12
CA HIS A 168 3.60 -25.57 14.63
C HIS A 168 4.19 -25.94 16.00
N ARG A 169 3.34 -26.26 16.99
CA ARG A 169 3.79 -26.69 18.32
C ARG A 169 4.84 -27.81 18.28
N ASN A 170 4.65 -28.80 17.40
CA ASN A 170 5.58 -29.92 17.23
C ASN A 170 6.94 -29.47 16.70
N CYS A 171 6.99 -28.52 15.77
CA CYS A 171 8.24 -28.00 15.23
C CYS A 171 9.03 -27.22 16.30
N TYR A 172 8.35 -26.48 17.17
CA TYR A 172 9.00 -25.84 18.32
C TYR A 172 9.56 -26.87 19.31
N THR A 173 8.79 -27.91 19.64
CA THR A 173 9.27 -28.99 20.51
C THR A 173 10.52 -29.68 19.93
N TRP A 174 10.55 -29.92 18.62
CA TRP A 174 11.71 -30.50 17.96
C TRP A 174 12.93 -29.56 17.98
N PHE A 175 12.70 -28.27 17.73
CA PHE A 175 13.73 -27.23 17.80
C PHE A 175 14.38 -27.13 19.19
N ILE A 176 13.59 -27.12 20.26
CA ILE A 176 14.12 -27.11 21.64
C ILE A 176 14.86 -28.41 21.96
N ARG A 177 14.30 -29.58 21.62
CA ARG A 177 14.98 -30.87 21.85
C ARG A 177 16.33 -30.94 21.14
N ARG A 178 16.44 -30.40 19.93
CA ARG A 178 17.70 -30.34 19.19
C ARG A 178 18.72 -29.45 19.90
N TYR A 179 18.29 -28.32 20.47
CA TYR A 179 19.14 -27.46 21.28
C TYR A 179 19.61 -28.14 22.56
N ASP A 180 18.70 -28.75 23.31
CA ASP A 180 19.02 -29.48 24.54
C ASP A 180 20.01 -30.63 24.27
N ALA A 181 19.87 -31.32 23.13
CA ALA A 181 20.79 -32.38 22.72
C ALA A 181 22.22 -31.88 22.41
N ILE A 182 22.40 -30.60 22.07
CA ILE A 182 23.71 -29.99 21.87
C ILE A 182 24.26 -29.45 23.20
N CYS A 183 23.41 -28.84 24.03
CA CYS A 183 23.80 -28.29 25.32
C CYS A 183 24.13 -29.36 26.37
N ASN A 184 23.41 -30.49 26.39
CA ASN A 184 23.64 -31.60 27.33
C ASN A 184 24.75 -32.58 26.88
N LYS A 185 25.44 -32.30 25.78
CA LYS A 185 26.63 -33.05 25.32
C LYS A 185 27.95 -32.37 25.69
N LYS A 186 27.91 -31.30 26.49
CA LYS A 186 29.07 -30.66 27.13
C LYS A 186 29.07 -30.97 28.61
#